data_AF-A0A0C9XBC2-F1
#
_entry.id   AF-A0A0C9XBC2-F1
#
_cell.length_a   1.000
_cell.length_b   1.000
_cell.length_c   1.000
_cell.angle_alpha   90.00
_cell.angle_beta   90.00
_cell.angle_gamma   90.00
#
_symmetry.space_group_name_H-M   'P 1'
#
loop_
_entity.id
_entity.type
_entity.pdbx_description
1 polymer ?
#
loop_
_entity_poly.entity_id
_entity_poly.type
_entity_poly.pdbx_seq_one_letter_code
_entity_poly.pdbx_strand_id
1 'polypeptide(L)'
;MRIIQQYHISSSDLILADGLLCSFAHEFEILYYQRHEDQIHFCRQSIHALLHLASEVTRVGPPICSSQWTMERTIGNLGEEIRQPSNPFANLSQRGLLRCQVNALTAMVPELKPSGCDSVVAMFSSELEIGTAGS
;
A
#
# COMPACT_ATOMS: atom_id res chain seq x y z
N MET A 1 -6.01 13.42 0.15
CA MET A 1 -5.32 12.11 0.22
C MET A 1 -4.26 11.86 -0.85
N ARG A 2 -4.30 12.53 -2.01
CA ARG A 2 -3.37 12.29 -3.12
C ARG A 2 -1.87 12.34 -2.74
N ILE A 3 -1.44 13.32 -1.94
CA ILE A 3 -0.03 13.50 -1.58
C ILE A 3 0.51 12.31 -0.77
N ILE A 4 -0.17 11.95 0.32
CA ILE A 4 0.29 10.89 1.24
C ILE A 4 0.26 9.51 0.59
N GLN A 5 -0.53 9.30 -0.46
CA GLN A 5 -0.64 7.99 -1.12
C GLN A 5 0.44 7.74 -2.19
N GLN A 6 1.39 8.67 -2.39
CA GLN A 6 2.45 8.51 -3.37
C GLN A 6 3.59 7.63 -2.87
N TYR A 7 4.27 6.95 -3.80
CA TYR A 7 5.44 6.13 -3.49
C TYR A 7 6.69 6.97 -3.17
N HIS A 8 6.82 8.13 -3.82
CA HIS A 8 7.85 9.11 -3.52
C HIS A 8 7.15 10.40 -3.08
N ILE A 9 7.49 10.87 -1.88
CA ILE A 9 6.90 12.08 -1.30
C ILE A 9 8.05 12.99 -0.89
N SER A 10 8.04 14.24 -1.39
CA SER A 10 9.04 15.23 -1.00
C SER A 10 8.75 15.78 0.40
N SER A 11 9.77 16.29 1.08
CA SER A 11 9.58 16.92 2.41
C SER A 11 8.66 18.14 2.35
N SER A 12 8.70 18.92 1.27
CA SER A 12 7.77 20.05 1.06
C SER A 12 6.33 19.58 0.91
N ASP A 13 6.11 18.47 0.20
CA ASP A 13 4.76 17.91 0.04
C ASP A 13 4.25 17.33 1.36
N LEU A 14 5.12 16.76 2.20
CA LEU A 14 4.74 16.29 3.55
C LEU A 14 4.31 17.44 4.45
N ILE A 15 5.03 18.57 4.45
CA ILE A 15 4.66 19.76 5.21
C ILE A 15 3.31 20.31 4.73
N LEU A 16 3.11 20.36 3.41
CA LEU A 16 1.83 20.77 2.83
C LEU A 16 0.70 19.82 3.23
N ALA A 17 0.93 18.51 3.15
CA ALA A 17 -0.05 17.50 3.52
C ALA A 17 -0.42 17.59 5.01
N ASP A 18 0.56 17.79 5.90
CA ASP A 18 0.34 17.96 7.33
C ASP A 18 -0.59 19.15 7.62
N GLY A 19 -0.32 20.31 7.01
CA GLY A 19 -1.16 21.50 7.13
C GLY A 19 -2.59 21.26 6.62
N LEU A 20 -2.74 20.61 5.47
CA LEU A 20 -4.06 20.28 4.90
C LEU A 20 -4.84 19.30 5.77
N LEU A 21 -4.20 18.29 6.34
CA LEU A 21 -4.83 17.29 7.20
C LEU A 21 -5.24 17.89 8.56
N CYS A 22 -4.39 18.74 9.14
CA CYS A 22 -4.72 19.50 10.34
C CYS A 22 -5.91 20.43 10.11
N SER A 23 -5.91 21.18 9.00
CA SER A 23 -7.03 22.07 8.64
C SER A 23 -8.32 21.28 8.47
N PHE A 24 -8.28 20.15 7.77
CA PHE A 24 -9.43 19.28 7.61
C PHE A 24 -9.96 18.78 8.96
N ALA A 25 -9.09 18.31 9.86
CA ALA A 25 -9.50 17.81 11.17
C ALA A 25 -10.14 18.91 12.02
N HIS A 26 -9.63 20.14 11.93
CA HIS A 26 -10.18 21.31 12.62
C HIS A 26 -11.56 21.71 12.08
N GLU A 27 -11.72 21.75 10.75
CA GLU A 27 -13.03 22.01 10.13
C GLU A 27 -14.04 20.91 10.44
N PHE A 28 -13.60 19.66 10.42
CA PHE A 28 -14.43 18.51 10.82
C PHE A 28 -14.88 18.63 12.29
N GLU A 29 -13.98 19.07 13.17
CA GLU A 29 -14.30 19.35 14.57
C GLU A 29 -15.41 20.40 14.70
N ILE A 30 -15.27 21.52 14.00
CA ILE A 30 -16.25 22.62 14.06
C ILE A 30 -17.61 22.18 13.50
N LEU A 31 -17.62 21.40 12.42
CA LEU A 31 -18.86 21.03 11.73
C LEU A 31 -19.62 19.89 12.43
N TYR A 32 -18.90 18.84 12.86
CA TYR A 32 -19.55 17.57 13.19
C TYR A 32 -19.64 17.26 14.67
N TYR A 33 -18.62 17.56 15.48
CA TYR A 33 -18.66 17.21 16.92
C TYR A 33 -18.66 18.41 17.87
N GLN A 34 -18.24 19.59 17.40
CA GLN A 34 -18.42 20.89 18.08
C GLN A 34 -17.91 20.93 19.52
N ARG A 35 -17.01 20.01 19.89
CA ARG A 35 -16.53 19.78 21.26
C ARG A 35 -17.64 19.45 22.27
N HIS A 36 -18.76 18.89 21.80
CA HIS A 36 -19.81 18.35 22.66
C HIS A 36 -19.53 16.90 23.04
N GLU A 37 -19.62 16.59 24.33
CA GLU A 37 -19.35 15.24 24.86
C GLU A 37 -20.27 14.18 24.24
N ASP A 38 -21.53 14.53 23.98
CA ASP A 38 -22.52 13.66 23.34
C ASP A 38 -22.11 13.24 21.90
N GLN A 39 -21.19 13.99 21.29
CA GLN A 39 -20.77 13.84 19.90
C GLN A 39 -19.38 13.17 19.77
N ILE A 40 -18.80 12.68 20.87
CA ILE A 40 -17.46 12.05 20.87
C ILE A 40 -17.35 10.85 19.91
N HIS A 41 -18.46 10.22 19.56
CA HIS A 41 -18.51 9.10 18.62
C HIS A 41 -18.09 9.48 17.19
N PHE A 42 -18.13 10.77 16.83
CA PHE A 42 -17.60 11.27 15.56
C PHE A 42 -16.07 11.36 15.54
N CYS A 43 -15.40 11.38 16.70
CA CYS A 43 -13.94 11.35 16.83
C CYS A 43 -13.40 9.93 16.59
N ARG A 44 -13.73 9.36 15.43
CA ARG A 44 -13.30 8.02 15.03
C ARG A 44 -11.79 7.99 14.87
N GLN A 45 -11.21 6.84 15.21
CA GLN A 45 -9.77 6.59 15.06
C GLN A 45 -9.26 6.92 13.65
N SER A 46 -10.05 6.65 12.61
CA SER A 46 -9.68 6.94 11.22
C SER A 46 -9.55 8.44 10.92
N ILE A 47 -10.33 9.29 11.60
CA ILE A 47 -10.22 10.76 11.49
C ILE A 47 -9.02 11.24 12.29
N HIS A 48 -8.85 10.74 13.53
CA HIS A 48 -7.72 11.13 14.37
C HIS A 48 -6.37 10.71 13.78
N ALA A 49 -6.30 9.56 13.12
CA ALA A 49 -5.09 9.07 12.46
C ALA A 49 -4.56 10.04 11.39
N LEU A 50 -5.41 10.89 10.80
CA LEU A 50 -4.99 11.88 9.80
C LEU A 50 -3.96 12.88 10.36
N LEU A 51 -4.06 13.22 11.64
CA LEU A 51 -3.15 14.15 12.32
C LEU A 51 -1.73 13.59 12.47
N HIS A 52 -1.56 12.27 12.35
CA HIS A 52 -0.28 11.59 12.50
C HIS A 52 0.30 11.13 11.17
N LEU A 53 -0.44 11.27 10.08
CA LEU A 53 -0.09 10.62 8.81
C LEU A 53 1.23 11.14 8.24
N ALA A 54 1.48 12.45 8.28
CA ALA A 54 2.71 13.04 7.73
C ALA A 54 3.96 12.70 8.56
N SER A 55 3.84 12.72 9.90
CA SER A 55 4.94 12.34 10.80
C SER A 55 5.26 10.85 10.70
N GLU A 56 4.24 10.01 10.56
CA GLU A 56 4.42 8.58 10.34
C GLU A 56 5.12 8.27 9.02
N VAL A 57 4.81 9.00 7.93
CA VAL A 57 5.55 8.83 6.67
C VAL A 57 7.04 9.12 6.83
N THR A 58 7.40 10.09 7.67
CA THR A 58 8.82 10.38 7.97
C THR A 58 9.47 9.24 8.77
N ARG A 59 8.70 8.57 9.63
CA ARG A 59 9.19 7.50 10.53
C ARG A 59 9.32 6.14 9.84
N VAL A 60 8.30 5.73 9.11
CA VAL A 60 8.19 4.37 8.54
C VAL A 60 8.15 4.35 7.01
N GLY A 61 8.15 5.51 6.37
CA GLY A 61 8.04 5.65 4.92
C GLY A 61 6.59 5.74 4.44
N PRO A 62 6.40 5.92 3.11
CA PRO A 62 5.08 6.12 2.52
C PRO A 62 4.12 4.96 2.81
N PRO A 63 2.81 5.24 3.03
CA PRO A 63 1.87 4.20 3.44
C PRO A 63 1.68 3.13 2.37
N ILE A 64 1.89 3.43 1.09
CA ILE A 64 1.83 2.40 0.03
C ILE A 64 2.85 1.26 0.27
N CYS A 65 3.99 1.56 0.88
CA CYS A 65 5.03 0.59 1.18
C CYS A 65 4.75 -0.23 2.44
N SER A 66 3.96 0.31 3.38
CA SER A 66 3.67 -0.29 4.69
C SER A 66 2.20 -0.66 4.87
N SER A 67 1.36 -0.43 3.87
CA SER A 67 -0.08 -0.65 3.97
C SER A 67 -0.41 -2.13 4.11
N GLN A 68 -1.49 -2.39 4.86
CA GLN A 68 -2.08 -3.71 4.91
C GLN A 68 -2.49 -4.22 3.52
N TRP A 69 -2.89 -3.32 2.62
CA TRP A 69 -3.33 -3.70 1.27
C TRP A 69 -2.28 -4.53 0.53
N THR A 70 -1.01 -4.12 0.57
CA THR A 70 0.09 -4.85 -0.09
C THR A 70 0.25 -6.26 0.48
N MET A 71 0.11 -6.41 1.81
CA MET A 71 0.17 -7.71 2.47
C MET A 71 -1.03 -8.59 2.14
N GLU A 72 -2.25 -8.08 2.25
CA GLU A 72 -3.49 -8.82 1.95
C GLU A 72 -3.55 -9.26 0.49
N ARG A 73 -3.14 -8.38 -0.43
CA ARG A 73 -3.03 -8.70 -1.85
C ARG A 73 -2.06 -9.85 -2.09
N THR A 74 -0.91 -9.83 -1.41
CA THR A 74 0.09 -10.90 -1.47
C THR A 74 -0.47 -12.20 -0.90
N ILE A 75 -1.17 -12.15 0.24
CA ILE A 75 -1.82 -13.31 0.85
C ILE A 75 -2.86 -13.91 -0.10
N GLY A 76 -3.74 -13.10 -0.69
CA GLY A 76 -4.74 -13.57 -1.66
C GLY A 76 -4.10 -14.23 -2.88
N ASN A 77 -3.10 -13.58 -3.47
CA ASN A 77 -2.39 -14.10 -4.63
C ASN A 77 -1.61 -15.40 -4.35
N LEU A 78 -1.06 -15.57 -3.14
CA LEU A 78 -0.46 -16.83 -2.70
C LEU A 78 -1.51 -17.89 -2.39
N GLY A 79 -2.65 -17.50 -1.82
CA GLY A 79 -3.78 -18.36 -1.52
C GLY A 79 -4.37 -19.01 -2.76
N GLU A 80 -4.47 -18.28 -3.87
CA GLU A 80 -4.92 -18.78 -5.18
C GLU A 80 -4.05 -19.94 -5.72
N GLU A 81 -2.79 -20.04 -5.27
CA GLU A 81 -1.87 -21.08 -5.71
C GLU A 81 -1.89 -22.34 -4.85
N ILE A 82 -2.59 -22.31 -3.71
CA ILE A 82 -2.70 -23.46 -2.81
C ILE A 82 -3.65 -24.47 -3.44
N ARG A 83 -3.09 -25.54 -4.00
CA ARG A 83 -3.85 -26.59 -4.71
C ARG A 83 -4.01 -27.88 -3.91
N GLN A 84 -3.28 -28.01 -2.79
CA GLN A 84 -3.32 -29.19 -1.94
C GLN A 84 -3.87 -28.86 -0.53
N PRO A 85 -5.15 -29.11 -0.26
CA PRO A 85 -5.77 -28.75 1.02
C PRO A 85 -5.31 -29.63 2.20
N SER A 86 -4.72 -30.81 1.93
CA SER A 86 -4.25 -31.72 2.99
C SER A 86 -2.92 -31.31 3.62
N ASN A 87 -2.08 -30.54 2.93
CA ASN A 87 -0.84 -29.98 3.47
C ASN A 87 -0.57 -28.59 2.85
N PRO A 88 -1.36 -27.58 3.21
CA PRO A 88 -1.36 -26.28 2.56
C PRO A 88 -0.04 -25.52 2.77
N PHE A 89 0.60 -25.66 3.94
CA PHE A 89 1.86 -24.96 4.24
C PHE A 89 3.06 -25.54 3.47
N ALA A 90 3.13 -26.86 3.31
CA ALA A 90 4.17 -27.46 2.48
C ALA A 90 3.99 -27.09 1.00
N ASN A 91 2.73 -27.08 0.53
CA ASN A 91 2.41 -26.65 -0.83
C ASN A 91 2.76 -25.18 -1.07
N LEU A 92 2.39 -24.30 -0.14
CA LEU A 92 2.74 -22.88 -0.17
C LEU A 92 4.26 -22.68 -0.19
N SER A 93 5.01 -23.42 0.63
CA SER A 93 6.48 -23.35 0.66
C SER A 93 7.09 -23.73 -0.69
N GLN A 94 6.58 -24.78 -1.34
CA GLN A 94 7.01 -25.18 -2.68
C GLN A 94 6.67 -24.13 -3.74
N ARG A 95 5.47 -23.53 -3.68
CA ARG A 95 5.07 -22.43 -4.56
C ARG A 95 5.96 -21.20 -4.38
N GLY A 96 6.27 -20.84 -3.15
CA GLY A 96 7.20 -19.76 -2.82
C GLY A 96 8.60 -20.01 -3.38
N LEU A 97 9.16 -21.21 -3.20
CA LEU A 97 10.46 -21.59 -3.74
C LEU A 97 10.50 -21.47 -5.28
N LEU A 98 9.47 -22.00 -5.96
CA LEU A 98 9.36 -21.90 -7.41
C LEU A 98 9.30 -20.45 -7.89
N ARG A 99 8.53 -19.59 -7.23
CA ARG A 99 8.50 -18.15 -7.54
C ARG A 99 9.89 -17.53 -7.42
N CYS A 100 10.59 -17.78 -6.30
CA CYS A 100 11.95 -17.26 -6.10
C CYS A 100 12.92 -17.73 -7.20
N GLN A 101 12.84 -19.00 -7.62
CA GLN A 101 13.67 -19.54 -8.70
C GLN A 101 13.38 -18.88 -10.05
N VAL A 102 12.10 -18.75 -10.42
CA VAL A 102 11.69 -18.08 -11.67
C VAL A 102 12.13 -16.62 -11.67
N ASN A 103 11.95 -15.93 -10.53
CA ASN A 103 12.36 -14.54 -10.38
C ASN A 103 13.87 -14.37 -10.51
N ALA A 104 14.66 -15.24 -9.86
CA ALA A 104 16.11 -15.22 -9.96
C ALA A 104 16.58 -15.47 -11.40
N LEU A 105 15.99 -16.47 -12.09
CA LEU A 105 16.30 -16.75 -13.49
C LEU A 105 15.95 -15.58 -14.41
N THR A 106 14.80 -14.96 -14.22
CA THR A 106 14.35 -13.80 -15.02
C THR A 106 15.24 -12.57 -14.77
N ALA A 107 15.72 -12.38 -13.53
CA ALA A 107 16.64 -11.30 -13.19
C ALA A 107 18.05 -11.53 -13.76
N MET A 108 18.53 -12.77 -13.78
CA MET A 108 19.83 -13.13 -14.36
C MET A 108 19.84 -13.12 -15.89
N VAL A 109 18.72 -13.51 -16.51
CA VAL A 109 18.58 -13.59 -17.98
C VAL A 109 17.22 -12.99 -18.39
N PRO A 110 17.16 -11.67 -18.62
CA PRO A 110 15.90 -10.97 -18.91
C PRO A 110 15.18 -11.44 -20.18
N GLU A 111 15.91 -12.02 -21.14
CA GLU A 111 15.37 -12.55 -22.41
C GLU A 111 14.42 -13.74 -22.21
N LEU A 112 14.53 -14.44 -21.08
CA LEU A 112 13.65 -15.56 -20.72
C LEU A 112 12.30 -15.11 -20.17
N LYS A 113 12.05 -13.80 -20.04
CA LYS A 113 10.77 -13.29 -19.53
C LYS A 113 9.65 -13.71 -20.50
N PRO A 114 8.68 -14.53 -20.06
CA PRO A 114 7.63 -15.04 -20.93
C PRO A 114 6.78 -13.89 -21.49
N SER A 115 6.67 -13.80 -22.82
CA SER A 115 5.82 -12.83 -23.51
C SER A 115 4.34 -13.13 -23.20
N GLY A 116 3.74 -12.32 -22.32
CA GLY A 116 2.32 -12.45 -21.94
C GLY A 116 2.07 -12.96 -20.52
N CYS A 117 3.12 -13.24 -19.74
CA CYS A 117 2.99 -13.43 -18.30
C CYS A 117 3.82 -12.34 -17.63
N ASP A 118 3.12 -11.36 -17.06
CA ASP A 118 3.69 -10.56 -15.99
C ASP A 118 4.20 -11.56 -14.97
N SER A 119 5.52 -11.80 -14.96
CA SER A 119 6.18 -12.49 -13.86
C SER A 119 5.57 -11.97 -12.58
N VAL A 120 5.25 -12.80 -11.60
CA VAL A 120 4.46 -12.39 -10.43
C VAL A 120 5.11 -11.23 -9.62
N VAL A 121 6.40 -10.95 -9.88
CA VAL A 121 7.16 -9.78 -9.41
C VAL A 121 6.77 -8.48 -10.13
N ALA A 122 6.42 -8.55 -11.40
CA ALA A 122 5.96 -7.43 -12.19
C ALA A 122 4.66 -6.84 -11.66
N MET A 123 3.79 -7.54 -10.91
CA MET A 123 2.60 -6.89 -10.34
C MET A 123 2.90 -5.72 -9.38
N PHE A 124 4.07 -5.70 -8.75
CA PHE A 124 4.49 -4.55 -7.94
C PHE A 124 5.04 -3.39 -8.77
N SER A 125 5.31 -3.61 -10.06
CA SER A 125 5.92 -2.62 -10.97
C SER A 125 5.07 -2.31 -12.23
N SER A 126 4.15 -3.18 -12.65
CA SER A 126 3.39 -3.08 -13.90
C SER A 126 2.10 -2.26 -13.78
N GLU A 127 1.54 -2.15 -12.57
CA GLU A 127 0.46 -1.19 -12.29
C GLU A 127 0.98 0.26 -12.15
N LEU A 128 2.30 0.46 -12.22
CA LEU A 128 2.97 1.77 -12.12
C LEU A 128 2.97 2.58 -13.44
N GLU A 129 2.64 1.97 -14.58
CA GLU A 129 2.66 2.67 -15.89
C GLU A 129 1.33 3.33 -16.28
N ILE A 130 0.24 3.14 -15.52
CA ILE A 130 -1.07 3.76 -15.85
C ILE A 130 -1.13 5.26 -15.47
N GLY A 131 -0.06 5.83 -14.91
CA GLY A 131 -0.02 7.23 -14.46
C GLY A 131 0.77 8.23 -15.31
N THR A 132 1.50 7.80 -16.33
CA THR A 132 2.37 8.68 -17.14
C THR A 132 2.07 8.58 -18.63
N ALA A 133 0.95 9.14 -19.07
CA ALA A 133 0.74 9.54 -20.47
C ALA A 133 0.08 10.92 -20.51
N GLY A 134 0.83 11.91 -21.06
CA GLY A 134 0.44 13.21 -21.65
C GLY A 134 -0.68 14.02 -20.98
N SER A 135 -0.40 15.21 -20.44
CA SER A 135 -0.26 16.48 -21.20
C SER A 135 -1.48 16.83 -22.03
#